data_AF-A0A352B8B3-F1
#
_entry.id   AF-A0A352B8B3-F1
#
_cell.length_a   1.000
_cell.length_b   1.000
_cell.length_c   1.000
_cell.angle_alpha   90.00
_cell.angle_beta   90.00
_cell.angle_gamma   90.00
#
_symmetry.space_group_name_H-M   'P 1'
#
loop_
_entity.id
_entity.type
_entity.pdbx_description
1 polymer ?
#
loop_
_entity_poly.entity_id
_entity_poly.type
_entity_poly.pdbx_seq_one_letter_code
_entity_poly.pdbx_strand_id
1 'polypeptide(L)'
;TLNFFSHSPIERLGILFSSILCSLTTAFLTLLWRPVFRELLREDESEKDLQINELKKQLDRAYFARSEEQSKNEELENQLHLLTNTTMNSSTSTEFIGYTKDYSYEFSLPEKKTVGTPRTKMFGRTSTGKEILYVLKGRISYELGIDFRKIRCVQTKNTVTIYGMNPELKSSPKIEWAKTGIQEIRNVKKDKNGRIKETEVDYSAEGYNLLNEAVEKDKEDYRKNFMMETDFEESKNEMLVPITEFFESKFKSHGFAVEFEKSMNTPQEGIPLKDFIFKEKPALP
;
A
#
# COMPACT_ATOMS: atom_id res chain seq x y z
N THR A 1 -36.07 -9.32 74.82
CA THR A 1 -35.93 -9.34 76.29
C THR A 1 -37.21 -9.86 76.90
N LEU A 2 -37.29 -11.16 77.17
CA LEU A 2 -38.41 -11.79 77.89
C LEU A 2 -38.11 -11.74 79.39
N ASN A 3 -39.01 -11.14 80.18
CA ASN A 3 -38.86 -10.95 81.62
C ASN A 3 -38.81 -12.29 82.36
N PHE A 4 -37.61 -12.82 82.58
CA PHE A 4 -37.38 -14.10 83.27
C PHE A 4 -37.76 -14.09 84.75
N PHE A 5 -38.08 -12.94 85.36
CA PHE A 5 -38.25 -12.82 86.81
C PHE A 5 -39.70 -12.95 87.33
N SER A 6 -40.71 -13.09 86.46
CA SER A 6 -42.13 -13.20 86.88
C SER A 6 -42.74 -14.61 86.78
N HIS A 7 -41.93 -15.65 86.54
CA HIS A 7 -42.41 -17.04 86.42
C HIS A 7 -41.90 -17.90 87.58
N SER A 8 -42.72 -18.88 87.98
CA SER A 8 -42.39 -19.84 89.02
C SER A 8 -41.15 -20.67 88.60
N PRO A 9 -40.37 -21.22 89.54
CA PRO A 9 -39.10 -21.91 89.23
C PRO A 9 -39.25 -23.04 88.21
N ILE A 10 -40.42 -23.72 88.22
CA ILE A 10 -40.77 -24.82 87.33
C ILE A 10 -40.98 -24.34 85.88
N GLU A 11 -41.64 -23.21 85.68
CA GLU A 11 -41.87 -22.63 84.35
C GLU A 11 -40.57 -22.15 83.70
N ARG A 12 -39.64 -21.60 84.48
CA ARG A 12 -38.31 -21.21 83.99
C ARG A 12 -37.49 -22.41 83.52
N LEU A 13 -37.55 -23.52 84.26
CA LEU A 13 -36.94 -24.78 83.87
C LEU A 13 -37.57 -25.33 82.58
N GLY A 14 -38.90 -25.25 82.45
CA GLY A 14 -39.60 -25.64 81.21
C GLY A 14 -39.15 -24.84 79.99
N ILE A 15 -39.00 -23.52 80.12
CA ILE A 15 -38.52 -22.66 79.03
C ILE A 15 -37.07 -22.98 78.68
N LEU A 16 -36.18 -23.08 79.66
CA LEU A 16 -34.77 -23.43 79.44
C LEU A 16 -34.61 -24.82 78.82
N PHE A 17 -35.40 -25.80 79.27
CA PHE A 17 -35.36 -27.13 78.71
C PHE A 17 -35.91 -27.13 77.28
N SER A 18 -36.99 -26.40 77.00
CA SER A 18 -37.54 -26.30 75.64
C SER A 18 -36.57 -25.62 74.68
N SER A 19 -35.83 -24.59 75.12
CA SER A 19 -34.89 -23.86 74.27
C SER A 19 -33.61 -24.66 74.01
N ILE A 20 -33.11 -25.38 75.02
CA ILE A 20 -32.00 -26.33 74.87
C ILE A 20 -32.42 -27.50 73.97
N LEU A 21 -33.62 -28.05 74.14
CA LEU A 21 -34.11 -29.14 73.30
C LEU A 21 -34.35 -28.67 71.85
N CYS A 22 -34.90 -27.47 71.65
CA CYS A 22 -35.07 -26.85 70.34
C CYS A 22 -33.73 -26.58 69.66
N SER A 23 -32.74 -26.06 70.37
CA SER A 23 -31.40 -25.82 69.83
C SER A 23 -30.65 -27.11 69.52
N LEU A 24 -30.73 -28.13 70.38
CA LEU A 24 -30.12 -29.45 70.14
C LEU A 24 -30.76 -30.16 68.95
N THR A 25 -32.09 -30.13 68.84
CA THR A 25 -32.79 -30.70 67.68
C THR A 25 -32.48 -29.93 66.40
N THR A 26 -32.43 -28.60 66.44
CA THR A 26 -32.04 -27.76 65.30
C THR A 26 -30.60 -28.02 64.87
N ALA A 27 -29.66 -28.16 65.81
CA ALA A 27 -28.26 -28.49 65.54
C ALA A 27 -28.11 -29.89 64.93
N PHE A 28 -28.86 -30.87 65.42
CA PHE A 28 -28.85 -32.21 64.87
C PHE A 28 -29.47 -32.27 63.46
N LEU A 29 -30.59 -31.59 63.24
CA LEU A 29 -31.19 -31.43 61.91
C LEU A 29 -30.23 -30.75 60.94
N THR A 30 -29.59 -29.65 61.33
CA THR A 30 -28.62 -28.97 60.44
C THR A 30 -27.42 -29.85 60.12
N LEU A 31 -26.93 -30.68 61.05
CA LEU A 31 -25.86 -31.64 60.79
C LEU A 31 -26.30 -32.78 59.85
N LEU A 32 -27.52 -33.30 59.97
CA LEU A 32 -28.07 -34.33 59.07
C LEU A 32 -28.29 -33.81 57.65
N TRP A 33 -28.69 -32.55 57.52
CA TRP A 33 -28.96 -31.94 56.21
C TRP A 33 -27.69 -31.38 55.54
N ARG A 34 -26.60 -31.22 56.30
CA ARG A 34 -25.31 -30.76 55.78
C ARG A 34 -24.80 -31.52 54.55
N PRO A 35 -24.80 -32.87 54.48
CA PRO A 35 -24.41 -33.59 53.27
C PRO A 35 -25.35 -33.31 52.09
N VAL A 36 -26.65 -33.21 52.32
CA VAL A 36 -27.65 -32.90 51.28
C VAL A 36 -27.42 -31.50 50.69
N PHE A 37 -27.19 -30.49 51.54
CA PHE A 37 -26.85 -29.14 51.06
C PHE A 37 -25.51 -29.10 50.33
N ARG A 38 -24.53 -29.91 50.75
CA ARG A 38 -23.23 -29.99 50.08
C ARG A 38 -23.34 -30.62 48.69
N GLU A 39 -24.19 -31.64 48.53
CA GLU A 39 -24.41 -32.33 47.26
C GLU A 39 -25.22 -31.46 46.29
N LEU A 40 -26.26 -30.78 46.78
CA LEU A 40 -27.01 -29.77 46.02
C LEU A 40 -26.12 -28.60 45.56
N LEU A 41 -25.21 -28.12 46.41
CA LEU A 41 -24.25 -27.08 46.03
C LEU A 41 -23.24 -27.57 44.98
N ARG A 42 -22.85 -28.85 45.05
CA ARG A 42 -21.92 -29.46 44.08
C ARG A 42 -22.57 -29.66 42.71
N GLU A 43 -23.84 -30.07 42.68
CA GLU A 43 -24.62 -30.16 41.44
C GLU A 43 -24.81 -28.76 40.82
N ASP A 44 -25.17 -27.76 41.62
CA ASP A 44 -25.34 -26.37 41.17
C ASP A 44 -24.02 -25.73 40.69
N GLU A 45 -22.89 -26.04 41.34
CA GLU A 45 -21.55 -25.67 40.84
C GLU A 45 -21.25 -26.34 39.49
N SER A 46 -21.58 -27.63 39.33
CA SER A 46 -21.35 -28.34 38.06
C SER A 46 -22.21 -27.82 36.90
N GLU A 47 -23.46 -27.43 37.18
CA GLU A 47 -24.38 -26.87 36.19
C GLU A 47 -23.93 -25.47 35.77
N LYS A 48 -23.48 -24.64 36.73
CA LYS A 48 -22.87 -23.34 36.45
C LYS A 48 -21.58 -23.47 35.64
N ASP A 49 -20.73 -24.44 35.93
CA ASP A 49 -19.50 -24.70 35.15
C ASP A 49 -19.82 -25.14 33.71
N LEU A 50 -20.87 -25.94 33.52
CA LEU A 50 -21.36 -26.30 32.19
C LEU A 50 -21.90 -25.08 31.44
N GLN A 51 -22.70 -24.23 32.09
CA GLN A 51 -23.21 -22.98 31.51
C GLN A 51 -22.07 -22.01 31.14
N ILE A 52 -21.05 -21.87 31.99
CA ILE A 52 -19.87 -21.04 31.71
C ILE A 52 -19.11 -21.55 30.48
N ASN A 53 -18.93 -22.88 30.37
CA ASN A 53 -18.25 -23.47 29.21
C ASN A 53 -19.06 -23.31 27.91
N GLU A 54 -20.38 -23.40 28.00
CA GLU A 54 -21.26 -23.16 26.85
C GLU A 54 -21.25 -21.69 26.42
N LEU A 55 -21.33 -20.76 27.38
CA LEU A 55 -21.19 -19.32 27.11
C LEU A 55 -19.82 -18.96 26.53
N LYS A 56 -18.73 -19.57 27.02
CA LYS A 56 -17.38 -19.40 26.42
C LYS A 56 -17.34 -19.87 24.97
N LYS A 57 -17.91 -21.05 24.67
CA LYS A 57 -18.00 -21.54 23.28
C LYS A 57 -18.83 -20.61 22.39
N GLN A 58 -19.92 -20.04 22.91
CA GLN A 58 -20.72 -19.06 22.16
C GLN A 58 -19.95 -17.75 21.96
N LEU A 59 -19.20 -17.29 22.97
CA LEU A 59 -18.35 -16.11 22.90
C LEU A 59 -17.24 -16.30 21.86
N ASP A 60 -16.55 -17.44 21.86
CA ASP A 60 -15.50 -17.75 20.89
C ASP A 60 -16.06 -17.77 19.45
N ARG A 61 -17.22 -18.39 19.25
CA ARG A 61 -17.91 -18.37 17.94
C ARG A 61 -18.27 -16.95 17.50
N ALA A 62 -18.75 -16.12 18.42
CA ALA A 62 -19.07 -14.73 18.14
C ALA A 62 -17.82 -13.89 17.83
N TYR A 63 -16.70 -14.12 18.53
CA TYR A 63 -15.42 -13.48 18.24
C TYR A 63 -14.89 -13.87 16.85
N PHE A 64 -14.96 -15.16 16.50
CA PHE A 64 -14.59 -15.62 15.16
C PHE A 64 -15.48 -15.00 14.08
N ALA A 65 -16.80 -15.01 14.26
CA ALA A 65 -17.73 -14.40 13.31
C ALA A 65 -17.47 -12.90 13.14
N ARG A 66 -17.22 -12.16 14.23
CA ARG A 66 -16.88 -10.74 14.19
C ARG A 66 -15.55 -10.48 13.49
N SER A 67 -14.53 -11.31 13.73
CA SER A 67 -13.25 -11.19 13.03
C SER A 67 -13.38 -11.43 11.53
N GLU A 68 -14.22 -12.41 11.14
CA GLU A 68 -14.50 -12.69 9.73
C GLU A 68 -15.29 -11.55 9.07
N GLU A 69 -16.26 -10.97 9.80
CA GLU A 69 -17.02 -9.81 9.34
C GLU A 69 -16.16 -8.56 9.22
N GLN A 70 -15.22 -8.34 10.15
CA GLN A 70 -14.28 -7.23 10.09
C GLN A 70 -13.33 -7.36 8.89
N SER A 71 -12.81 -8.57 8.63
CA SER A 71 -12.00 -8.85 7.43
C SER A 71 -12.79 -8.62 6.13
N LYS A 72 -14.06 -9.05 6.07
CA LYS A 72 -14.96 -8.77 4.94
C LYS A 72 -15.22 -7.28 4.77
N ASN A 73 -15.39 -6.53 5.86
CA ASN A 73 -15.57 -5.08 5.81
C ASN A 73 -14.31 -4.36 5.31
N GLU A 74 -13.12 -4.77 5.76
CA GLU A 74 -11.85 -4.23 5.25
C GLU A 74 -11.69 -4.53 3.75
N GLU A 75 -12.07 -5.72 3.29
CA GLU A 75 -12.10 -6.06 1.86
C GLU A 75 -13.09 -5.17 1.09
N LEU A 76 -14.28 -4.94 1.64
CA LEU A 76 -15.33 -4.14 1.01
C LEU A 76 -14.98 -2.64 0.98
N GLU A 77 -14.32 -2.14 2.02
CA GLU A 77 -13.82 -0.77 2.10
C GLU A 77 -12.70 -0.54 1.08
N ASN A 78 -11.80 -1.52 0.90
CA ASN A 78 -10.80 -1.52 -0.17
C ASN A 78 -11.45 -1.55 -1.56
N GLN A 79 -12.50 -2.36 -1.76
CA GLN A 79 -13.27 -2.38 -3.02
C GLN A 79 -14.00 -1.05 -3.28
N LEU A 80 -14.56 -0.43 -2.24
CA LEU A 80 -15.21 0.89 -2.31
C LEU A 80 -14.19 1.99 -2.62
N HIS A 81 -13.00 1.96 -2.02
CA HIS A 81 -11.93 2.89 -2.33
C HIS A 81 -11.49 2.76 -3.80
N LEU A 82 -11.36 1.53 -4.31
CA LEU A 82 -11.10 1.27 -5.73
C LEU A 82 -12.24 1.83 -6.60
N LEU A 83 -13.51 1.55 -6.28
CA LEU A 83 -14.68 2.04 -7.03
C LEU A 83 -14.84 3.56 -6.99
N THR A 84 -14.57 4.20 -5.86
CA THR A 84 -14.71 5.65 -5.68
C THR A 84 -13.63 6.40 -6.47
N ASN A 85 -12.40 5.87 -6.47
CA ASN A 85 -11.35 6.33 -7.39
C ASN A 85 -11.68 6.04 -8.86
N THR A 86 -12.55 5.06 -9.13
CA THR A 86 -13.04 4.76 -10.49
C THR A 86 -14.19 5.69 -10.92
N THR A 87 -14.94 6.32 -9.99
CA THR A 87 -16.19 7.04 -10.30
C THR A 87 -16.12 8.57 -10.16
N MET A 88 -15.02 9.15 -9.71
CA MET A 88 -14.85 10.61 -9.61
C MET A 88 -13.78 11.11 -10.58
N ASN A 89 -14.12 11.16 -11.88
CA ASN A 89 -13.86 12.27 -12.81
C ASN A 89 -14.10 11.84 -14.27
N SER A 90 -15.35 11.83 -14.74
CA SER A 90 -15.60 11.98 -16.18
C SER A 90 -17.07 12.29 -16.47
N SER A 91 -17.39 13.58 -16.56
CA SER A 91 -18.45 14.02 -17.46
C SER A 91 -17.76 14.32 -18.79
N THR A 92 -17.84 13.37 -19.75
CA THR A 92 -17.28 13.39 -21.12
C THR A 92 -15.91 12.75 -21.34
N SER A 93 -15.87 11.43 -21.52
CA SER A 93 -15.18 10.76 -22.65
C SER A 93 -15.41 9.25 -22.56
N THR A 94 -15.21 8.51 -23.64
CA THR A 94 -15.12 7.03 -23.66
C THR A 94 -14.19 6.52 -22.56
N GLU A 95 -14.79 6.07 -21.45
CA GLU A 95 -14.11 5.87 -20.17
C GLU A 95 -13.02 4.80 -20.26
N PHE A 96 -11.80 5.21 -19.90
CA PHE A 96 -10.71 4.30 -19.64
C PHE A 96 -11.06 3.47 -18.39
N ILE A 97 -11.15 2.15 -18.53
CA ILE A 97 -11.35 1.22 -17.41
C ILE A 97 -10.00 0.56 -17.15
N GLY A 98 -9.28 1.07 -16.16
CA GLY A 98 -7.96 0.60 -15.83
C GLY A 98 -7.40 1.25 -14.59
N TYR A 99 -6.22 0.81 -14.18
CA TYR A 99 -5.47 1.43 -13.10
C TYR A 99 -4.56 2.49 -13.69
N THR A 100 -4.62 3.73 -13.18
CA THR A 100 -3.62 4.77 -13.48
C THR A 100 -2.89 5.18 -12.22
N LYS A 101 -1.66 5.66 -12.41
CA LYS A 101 -0.83 6.21 -11.34
C LYS A 101 0.00 7.36 -11.89
N ASP A 102 -0.04 8.47 -11.16
CA ASP A 102 0.77 9.63 -11.43
C ASP A 102 2.18 9.44 -10.88
N TYR A 103 3.16 9.73 -11.71
CA TYR A 103 4.57 9.71 -11.36
C TYR A 103 5.15 11.09 -11.48
N SER A 104 5.99 11.44 -10.50
CA SER A 104 6.72 12.69 -10.54
C SER A 104 8.06 12.55 -9.83
N TYR A 105 9.13 12.96 -10.50
CA TYR A 105 10.45 13.01 -9.89
C TYR A 105 11.22 14.26 -10.31
N GLU A 106 12.11 14.68 -9.43
CA GLU A 106 13.03 15.78 -9.66
C GLU A 106 14.36 15.25 -10.16
N PHE A 107 14.98 15.96 -11.10
CA PHE A 107 16.26 15.58 -11.67
C PHE A 107 17.19 16.78 -11.84
N SER A 108 18.49 16.49 -11.92
CA SER A 108 19.54 17.48 -12.10
C SER A 108 20.58 16.94 -13.08
N LEU A 109 20.80 17.66 -14.19
CA LEU A 109 21.77 17.31 -15.23
C LEU A 109 22.93 18.32 -15.20
N PRO A 110 24.10 17.93 -14.66
CA PRO A 110 25.30 18.75 -14.74
C PRO A 110 25.93 18.60 -16.13
N GLU A 111 26.10 19.72 -16.84
CA GLU A 111 26.65 19.73 -18.20
C GLU A 111 27.91 20.59 -18.27
N LYS A 112 28.93 20.04 -18.93
CA LYS A 112 30.17 20.74 -19.24
C LYS A 112 30.46 20.59 -20.73
N LYS A 113 30.42 21.70 -21.46
CA LYS A 113 30.65 21.72 -22.91
C LYS A 113 31.80 22.65 -23.27
N THR A 114 32.65 22.21 -24.20
CA THR A 114 33.65 23.10 -24.81
C THR A 114 33.06 23.67 -26.09
N VAL A 115 33.02 25.00 -26.22
CA VAL A 115 32.44 25.69 -27.37
C VAL A 115 33.52 26.41 -28.16
N GLY A 116 33.55 26.15 -29.46
CA GLY A 116 34.57 26.62 -30.38
C GLY A 116 35.77 25.68 -30.49
N THR A 117 36.45 25.72 -31.63
CA THR A 117 37.74 25.05 -31.77
C THR A 117 38.78 25.80 -30.93
N PRO A 118 39.55 25.13 -30.06
CA PRO A 118 40.69 25.77 -29.42
C PRO A 118 41.57 26.33 -30.55
N ARG A 119 41.75 27.66 -30.59
CA ARG A 119 42.63 28.28 -31.59
C ARG A 119 44.05 27.79 -31.31
N THR A 120 44.48 26.76 -32.05
CA THR A 120 45.85 26.27 -32.06
C THR A 120 46.72 27.29 -32.78
N LYS A 121 47.38 28.16 -32.03
CA LYS A 121 48.50 28.96 -32.55
C LYS A 121 49.77 28.12 -32.48
N MET A 122 50.54 28.08 -33.58
CA MET A 122 51.77 27.28 -33.69
C MET A 122 52.78 27.62 -32.58
N PHE A 123 53.28 26.56 -31.93
CA PHE A 123 54.40 26.47 -30.99
C PHE A 123 54.54 27.52 -29.87
N GLY A 124 54.40 27.05 -28.62
CA GLY A 124 55.02 27.70 -27.45
C GLY A 124 54.13 28.61 -26.59
N ARG A 125 52.82 28.71 -26.81
CA ARG A 125 51.90 29.51 -25.95
C ARG A 125 50.54 28.85 -25.67
N THR A 126 49.94 29.28 -24.57
CA THR A 126 48.67 28.87 -23.95
C THR A 126 47.49 28.83 -24.94
N SER A 127 46.70 27.77 -24.94
CA SER A 127 45.45 27.68 -25.71
C SER A 127 44.29 28.33 -24.96
N THR A 128 43.50 29.15 -25.66
CA THR A 128 42.24 29.72 -25.18
C THR A 128 41.07 28.93 -25.78
N GLY A 129 40.15 28.47 -24.95
CA GLY A 129 38.86 27.89 -25.36
C GLY A 129 37.72 28.41 -24.49
N LYS A 130 36.49 28.42 -25.00
CA LYS A 130 35.30 28.70 -24.20
C LYS A 130 34.76 27.39 -23.64
N GLU A 131 34.45 27.36 -22.36
CA GLU A 131 33.76 26.25 -21.69
C GLU A 131 32.43 26.77 -21.14
N ILE A 132 31.33 26.12 -21.49
CA ILE A 132 30.01 26.37 -20.90
C ILE A 132 29.81 25.36 -19.78
N LEU A 133 29.45 25.85 -18.60
CA LEU A 133 29.00 25.06 -17.46
C LEU A 133 27.57 25.43 -17.13
N TYR A 134 26.70 24.43 -17.02
CA TYR A 134 25.43 24.64 -16.36
C TYR A 134 24.91 23.40 -15.65
N VAL A 135 23.99 23.64 -14.72
CA VAL A 135 23.18 22.58 -14.12
C VAL A 135 21.73 22.82 -14.50
N LEU A 136 21.16 21.92 -15.30
CA LEU A 136 19.73 21.91 -15.58
C LEU A 136 19.03 21.18 -14.46
N LYS A 137 18.12 21.87 -13.77
CA LYS A 137 17.23 21.24 -12.81
C LYS A 137 15.83 21.22 -13.37
N GLY A 138 15.13 20.12 -13.21
CA GLY A 138 13.78 19.98 -13.69
C GLY A 138 12.97 19.01 -12.86
N ARG A 139 11.66 19.08 -13.03
CA ARG A 139 10.69 18.13 -12.53
C ARG A 139 9.99 17.52 -13.73
N ILE A 140 9.87 16.22 -13.75
CA ILE A 140 9.04 15.53 -14.74
C ILE A 140 7.80 14.97 -14.07
N SER A 141 6.68 15.02 -14.77
CA SER A 141 5.41 14.48 -14.33
C SER A 141 4.73 13.77 -15.50
N TYR A 142 4.27 12.55 -15.27
CA TYR A 142 3.59 11.74 -16.28
C TYR A 142 2.65 10.74 -15.61
N GLU A 143 1.68 10.25 -16.37
CA GLU A 143 0.72 9.26 -15.92
C GLU A 143 0.95 7.94 -16.66
N LEU A 144 1.16 6.87 -15.90
CA LEU A 144 1.15 5.51 -16.42
C LEU A 144 -0.21 4.87 -16.14
N GLY A 145 -0.63 3.99 -17.03
CA GLY A 145 -1.91 3.30 -16.95
C GLY A 145 -1.87 1.90 -17.53
N ILE A 146 -2.53 0.96 -16.88
CA ILE A 146 -2.81 -0.38 -17.42
C ILE A 146 -4.27 -0.44 -17.82
N ASP A 147 -4.54 -0.68 -19.10
CA ASP A 147 -5.91 -0.83 -19.61
C ASP A 147 -6.41 -2.25 -19.39
N PHE A 148 -7.40 -2.44 -18.52
CA PHE A 148 -7.94 -3.76 -18.21
C PHE A 148 -8.65 -4.42 -19.40
N ARG A 149 -9.05 -3.65 -20.42
CA ARG A 149 -9.63 -4.20 -21.66
C ARG A 149 -8.60 -4.92 -22.53
N LYS A 150 -7.32 -4.57 -22.37
CA LYS A 150 -6.20 -5.24 -23.05
C LYS A 150 -5.78 -6.51 -22.33
N ILE A 151 -6.24 -6.73 -21.10
CA ILE A 151 -5.90 -7.91 -20.32
C ILE A 151 -6.71 -9.11 -20.81
N ARG A 152 -6.00 -10.23 -21.04
CA ARG A 152 -6.61 -11.51 -21.41
C ARG A 152 -6.11 -12.60 -20.47
N CYS A 153 -6.98 -13.55 -20.15
CA CYS A 153 -6.72 -14.65 -19.26
C CYS A 153 -6.84 -15.97 -20.04
N VAL A 154 -5.88 -16.86 -19.81
CA VAL A 154 -5.93 -18.25 -20.29
C VAL A 154 -5.91 -19.15 -19.08
N GLN A 155 -6.92 -20.01 -18.95
CA GLN A 155 -7.01 -20.96 -17.84
C GLN A 155 -6.63 -22.36 -18.33
N THR A 156 -5.65 -22.96 -17.65
CA THR A 156 -5.21 -24.34 -17.88
C THR A 156 -5.33 -25.13 -16.59
N LYS A 157 -6.31 -26.04 -16.49
CA LYS A 157 -6.60 -26.89 -15.31
C LYS A 157 -6.65 -26.12 -13.98
N ASN A 158 -5.50 -25.88 -13.37
CA ASN A 158 -5.34 -25.22 -12.06
C ASN A 158 -4.53 -23.92 -12.12
N THR A 159 -4.14 -23.44 -13.31
CA THR A 159 -3.35 -22.23 -13.49
C THR A 159 -4.09 -21.24 -14.38
N VAL A 160 -4.10 -19.97 -14.00
CA VAL A 160 -4.57 -18.85 -14.81
C VAL A 160 -3.37 -18.01 -15.21
N THR A 161 -3.12 -17.93 -16.51
CA THR A 161 -2.07 -17.07 -17.07
C THR A 161 -2.69 -15.76 -17.53
N ILE A 162 -2.15 -14.64 -17.05
CA ILE A 162 -2.64 -13.29 -17.32
C ILE A 162 -1.69 -12.57 -18.27
N TYR A 163 -2.27 -12.02 -19.33
CA TYR A 163 -1.59 -11.35 -20.44
C TYR A 163 -2.00 -9.89 -20.54
N GLY A 164 -1.15 -9.05 -21.14
CA GLY A 164 -1.52 -7.68 -21.51
C GLY A 164 -1.44 -6.67 -20.37
N MET A 165 -0.74 -6.99 -19.28
CA MET A 165 -0.46 -6.08 -18.17
C MET A 165 0.76 -5.20 -18.46
N ASN A 166 0.80 -4.51 -19.59
CA ASN A 166 1.90 -3.60 -19.90
C ASN A 166 1.47 -2.17 -19.54
N PRO A 167 2.16 -1.49 -18.60
CA PRO A 167 1.91 -0.09 -18.33
C PRO A 167 2.22 0.75 -19.56
N GLU A 168 1.30 1.62 -19.92
CA GLU A 168 1.42 2.55 -21.04
C GLU A 168 1.27 3.99 -20.54
N LEU A 169 1.94 4.93 -21.18
CA LEU A 169 1.70 6.36 -20.95
C LEU A 169 0.26 6.71 -21.32
N LYS A 170 -0.49 7.29 -20.37
CA LYS A 170 -1.85 7.80 -20.60
C LYS A 170 -1.86 9.27 -20.97
N SER A 171 -0.82 10.00 -20.57
CA SER A 171 -0.61 11.39 -20.95
C SER A 171 0.80 11.63 -21.45
N SER A 172 0.96 12.66 -22.26
CA SER A 172 2.29 13.14 -22.65
C SER A 172 3.03 13.65 -21.41
N PRO A 173 4.27 13.18 -21.15
CA PRO A 173 5.08 13.67 -20.05
C PRO A 173 5.25 15.18 -20.08
N LYS A 174 5.11 15.81 -18.92
CA LYS A 174 5.31 17.23 -18.69
C LYS A 174 6.65 17.45 -17.99
N ILE A 175 7.52 18.24 -18.61
CA ILE A 175 8.83 18.60 -18.06
C ILE A 175 8.81 20.08 -17.68
N GLU A 176 9.02 20.35 -16.41
CA GLU A 176 9.08 21.70 -15.85
C GLU A 176 10.52 22.01 -15.44
N TRP A 177 11.13 22.99 -16.10
CA TRP A 177 12.51 23.39 -15.83
C TRP A 177 12.56 24.45 -14.74
N ALA A 178 13.39 24.23 -13.72
CA ALA A 178 13.63 25.22 -12.69
C ALA A 178 14.45 26.38 -13.25
N LYS A 179 14.11 27.61 -12.84
CA LYS A 179 14.87 28.82 -13.21
C LYS A 179 16.23 28.92 -12.52
N THR A 180 16.48 28.07 -11.53
CA THR A 180 17.64 28.15 -10.63
C THR A 180 18.65 27.05 -10.94
N GLY A 181 19.76 27.44 -11.56
CA GLY A 181 20.93 26.60 -11.77
C GLY A 181 22.18 27.49 -11.82
N ILE A 182 23.35 26.88 -11.62
CA ILE A 182 24.62 27.52 -12.02
C ILE A 182 24.59 27.56 -13.54
N GLN A 183 24.79 28.72 -14.15
CA GLN A 183 24.93 28.88 -15.59
C GLN A 183 26.05 29.88 -15.85
N GLU A 184 27.19 29.39 -16.33
CA GLU A 184 28.38 30.20 -16.53
C GLU A 184 29.05 29.80 -17.84
N ILE A 185 29.39 30.80 -18.64
CA ILE A 185 30.33 30.62 -19.74
C ILE A 185 31.69 31.13 -19.30
N ARG A 186 32.73 30.33 -19.53
CA ARG A 186 34.08 30.58 -19.00
C ARG A 186 35.09 30.56 -20.13
N ASN A 187 35.91 31.60 -20.17
CA ASN A 187 37.13 31.65 -20.96
C ASN A 187 38.23 30.90 -20.21
N VAL A 188 38.63 29.75 -20.74
CA VAL A 188 39.63 28.88 -20.13
C VAL A 188 40.94 29.01 -20.89
N LYS A 189 42.00 29.46 -20.20
CA LYS A 189 43.38 29.43 -20.72
C LYS A 189 44.07 28.20 -20.18
N LYS A 190 44.56 27.34 -21.07
CA LYS A 190 45.32 26.14 -20.74
C LYS A 190 46.81 26.36 -21.00
N ASP A 191 47.65 25.78 -20.16
CA ASP A 191 49.11 25.77 -20.30
C ASP A 191 49.57 24.84 -21.44
N LYS A 192 50.89 24.75 -21.65
CA LYS A 192 51.50 23.91 -22.70
C LYS A 192 51.24 22.41 -22.50
N ASN A 193 50.85 22.00 -21.29
CA ASN A 193 50.54 20.62 -20.92
C ASN A 193 49.02 20.36 -20.88
N GLY A 194 48.20 21.33 -21.30
CA GLY A 194 46.74 21.24 -21.30
C GLY A 194 46.08 21.48 -19.92
N ARG A 195 46.83 21.89 -18.89
CA ARG A 195 46.28 22.20 -17.56
C ARG A 195 45.69 23.61 -17.54
N ILE A 196 44.57 23.77 -16.83
CA ILE A 196 43.91 25.07 -16.70
C ILE A 196 44.80 26.01 -15.89
N LYS A 197 45.13 27.18 -16.47
CA LYS A 197 45.97 28.21 -15.84
C LYS A 197 45.15 29.40 -15.36
N GLU A 198 44.20 29.85 -16.18
CA GLU A 198 43.30 30.97 -15.86
C GLU A 198 41.89 30.62 -16.33
N THR A 199 40.90 31.04 -15.56
CA THR A 199 39.48 30.93 -15.90
C THR A 199 38.83 32.28 -15.62
N GLU A 200 38.13 32.82 -16.61
CA GLU A 200 37.42 34.09 -16.50
C GLU A 200 35.99 33.89 -16.98
N VAL A 201 35.00 34.39 -16.24
CA VAL A 201 33.58 34.28 -16.63
C VAL A 201 33.28 35.32 -17.72
N ASP A 202 32.69 34.89 -18.82
CA ASP A 202 32.32 35.74 -19.94
C ASP A 202 30.91 36.32 -19.72
N TYR A 203 30.84 37.60 -19.34
CA TYR A 203 29.57 38.33 -19.13
C TYR A 203 29.08 39.05 -20.38
N SER A 204 29.67 38.79 -21.56
CA SER A 204 29.24 39.43 -22.80
C SER A 204 27.86 38.94 -23.26
N ALA A 205 27.13 39.79 -23.97
CA ALA A 205 25.84 39.42 -24.56
C ALA A 205 25.96 38.22 -25.52
N GLU A 206 27.08 38.12 -26.24
CA GLU A 206 27.39 36.98 -27.11
C GLU A 206 27.57 35.69 -26.29
N GLY A 207 28.28 35.77 -25.16
CA GLY A 207 28.45 34.64 -24.25
C GLY A 207 27.12 34.14 -23.64
N TYR A 208 26.24 35.06 -23.26
CA TYR A 208 24.89 34.73 -22.79
C TYR A 208 24.03 34.08 -23.87
N ASN A 209 24.11 34.53 -25.12
CA ASN A 209 23.37 33.91 -26.23
C ASN A 209 23.84 32.46 -26.47
N LEU A 210 25.16 32.23 -26.50
CA LEU A 210 25.73 30.88 -26.65
C LEU A 210 25.33 29.93 -25.50
N LEU A 211 25.31 30.44 -24.27
CA LEU A 211 24.83 29.71 -23.10
C LEU A 211 23.36 29.32 -23.25
N ASN A 212 22.49 30.27 -23.61
CA ASN A 212 21.06 30.03 -23.80
C ASN A 212 20.80 29.02 -24.93
N GLU A 213 21.47 29.16 -26.07
CA GLU A 213 21.35 28.20 -27.18
C GLU A 213 21.74 26.77 -26.77
N ALA A 214 22.84 26.62 -26.03
CA ALA A 214 23.28 25.32 -25.53
C ALA A 214 22.28 24.71 -24.53
N VAL A 215 21.75 25.54 -23.62
CA VAL A 215 20.75 25.14 -22.63
C VAL A 215 19.44 24.71 -23.30
N GLU A 216 18.92 25.49 -24.24
CA GLU A 216 17.67 25.15 -24.93
C GLU A 216 17.80 23.89 -25.79
N LYS A 217 18.95 23.71 -26.44
CA LYS A 217 19.24 22.47 -27.19
C LYS A 217 19.20 21.25 -26.27
N ASP A 218 19.80 21.31 -25.09
CA ASP A 218 19.83 20.17 -24.18
C ASP A 218 18.48 19.86 -23.53
N LYS A 219 17.66 20.89 -23.28
CA LYS A 219 16.28 20.67 -22.85
C LYS A 219 15.50 19.88 -23.91
N GLU A 220 15.67 20.22 -25.18
CA GLU A 220 15.03 19.54 -26.30
C GLU A 220 15.56 18.12 -26.50
N ASP A 221 16.88 17.94 -26.44
CA ASP A 221 17.52 16.62 -26.55
C ASP A 221 17.11 15.70 -25.39
N TYR A 222 17.06 16.21 -24.16
CA TYR A 222 16.56 15.47 -23.00
C TYR A 222 15.09 15.08 -23.17
N ARG A 223 14.23 16.01 -23.60
CA ARG A 223 12.82 15.73 -23.86
C ARG A 223 12.66 14.62 -24.90
N LYS A 224 13.43 14.64 -25.98
CA LYS A 224 13.40 13.58 -27.00
C LYS A 224 13.85 12.24 -26.44
N ASN A 225 14.95 12.21 -25.71
CA ASN A 225 15.47 10.97 -25.11
C ASN A 225 14.48 10.36 -24.11
N PHE A 226 13.84 11.20 -23.27
CA PHE A 226 12.83 10.74 -22.33
C PHE A 226 11.63 10.10 -23.04
N MET A 227 11.20 10.67 -24.17
CA MET A 227 10.10 10.11 -24.98
C MET A 227 10.47 8.82 -25.73
N MET A 228 11.76 8.44 -25.81
CA MET A 228 12.26 7.25 -26.50
C MET A 228 12.47 6.01 -25.60
N GLU A 229 11.87 5.99 -24.40
CA GLU A 229 11.53 4.78 -23.61
C GLU A 229 12.56 4.17 -22.63
N THR A 230 13.72 4.77 -22.33
CA THR A 230 14.68 4.10 -21.41
C THR A 230 14.39 4.28 -19.90
N ASP A 231 13.66 5.33 -19.50
CA ASP A 231 13.56 5.73 -18.08
C ASP A 231 12.30 5.21 -17.34
N PHE A 232 11.43 4.43 -17.99
CA PHE A 232 10.15 4.01 -17.41
C PHE A 232 10.17 2.68 -16.68
N GLU A 233 11.25 1.89 -16.76
CA GLU A 233 11.25 0.51 -16.26
C GLU A 233 11.02 0.42 -14.75
N GLU A 234 11.59 1.32 -13.96
CA GLU A 234 11.38 1.34 -12.51
C GLU A 234 9.92 1.66 -12.17
N SER A 235 9.35 2.69 -12.80
CA SER A 235 7.96 3.08 -12.60
C SER A 235 6.96 2.04 -13.10
N LYS A 236 7.27 1.36 -14.22
CA LYS A 236 6.50 0.21 -14.71
C LYS A 236 6.47 -0.91 -13.67
N ASN A 237 7.62 -1.28 -13.11
CA ASN A 237 7.69 -2.33 -12.09
C ASN A 237 6.93 -1.94 -10.82
N GLU A 238 7.06 -0.69 -10.36
CA GLU A 238 6.30 -0.19 -9.20
C GLU A 238 4.78 -0.24 -9.42
N MET A 239 4.33 0.01 -10.65
CA MET A 239 2.91 -0.08 -11.00
C MET A 239 2.40 -1.53 -11.01
N LEU A 240 3.24 -2.48 -11.43
CA LEU A 240 2.85 -3.87 -11.63
C LEU A 240 2.67 -4.63 -10.32
N VAL A 241 3.49 -4.37 -9.31
CA VAL A 241 3.44 -5.06 -8.01
C VAL A 241 2.02 -5.13 -7.41
N PRO A 242 1.31 -4.02 -7.16
CA PRO A 242 -0.02 -4.08 -6.55
C PRO A 242 -1.06 -4.78 -7.44
N ILE A 243 -0.91 -4.71 -8.77
CA ILE A 243 -1.81 -5.38 -9.70
C ILE A 243 -1.58 -6.90 -9.71
N THR A 244 -0.31 -7.32 -9.68
CA THR A 244 0.03 -8.74 -9.59
C THR A 244 -0.47 -9.33 -8.28
N GLU A 245 -0.28 -8.64 -7.16
CA GLU A 245 -0.79 -9.06 -5.84
C GLU A 245 -2.32 -9.15 -5.84
N PHE A 246 -3.01 -8.19 -6.47
CA PHE A 246 -4.46 -8.23 -6.61
C PHE A 246 -4.94 -9.48 -7.35
N PHE A 247 -4.36 -9.79 -8.51
CA PHE A 247 -4.77 -10.96 -9.29
C PHE A 247 -4.42 -12.27 -8.58
N GLU A 248 -3.23 -12.37 -7.99
CA GLU A 248 -2.84 -13.52 -7.19
C GLU A 248 -3.81 -13.76 -6.05
N SER A 249 -4.14 -12.73 -5.27
CA SER A 249 -5.11 -12.82 -4.18
C SER A 249 -6.48 -13.27 -4.70
N LYS A 250 -6.97 -12.64 -5.78
CA LYS A 250 -8.32 -12.90 -6.29
C LYS A 250 -8.47 -14.30 -6.87
N PHE A 251 -7.49 -14.82 -7.59
CA PHE A 251 -7.58 -16.16 -8.19
C PHE A 251 -7.18 -17.27 -7.23
N LYS A 252 -6.29 -16.99 -6.27
CA LYS A 252 -5.94 -17.95 -5.21
C LYS A 252 -7.13 -18.28 -4.32
N SER A 253 -8.03 -17.33 -4.06
CA SER A 253 -9.29 -17.61 -3.35
C SER A 253 -10.21 -18.58 -4.10
N HIS A 254 -9.99 -18.77 -5.40
CA HIS A 254 -10.73 -19.71 -6.26
C HIS A 254 -9.96 -21.02 -6.53
N GLY A 255 -8.81 -21.21 -5.86
CA GLY A 255 -8.00 -22.42 -5.99
C GLY A 255 -7.09 -22.47 -7.21
N PHE A 256 -6.92 -21.34 -7.92
CA PHE A 256 -6.03 -21.25 -9.07
C PHE A 256 -4.65 -20.71 -8.68
N ALA A 257 -3.60 -21.31 -9.24
CA ALA A 257 -2.29 -20.68 -9.36
C ALA A 257 -2.34 -19.57 -10.43
N VAL A 258 -1.58 -18.49 -10.25
CA VAL A 258 -1.53 -17.38 -11.21
C VAL A 258 -0.14 -17.29 -11.81
N GLU A 259 -0.08 -17.12 -13.12
CA GLU A 259 1.15 -16.82 -13.86
C GLU A 259 0.98 -15.54 -14.65
N PHE A 260 2.04 -14.75 -14.77
CA PHE A 260 2.05 -13.50 -15.52
C PHE A 260 3.02 -13.61 -16.68
N GLU A 261 2.52 -13.39 -17.90
CA GLU A 261 3.39 -13.42 -19.07
C GLU A 261 4.10 -12.08 -19.27
N LYS A 262 5.42 -12.12 -19.44
CA LYS A 262 6.28 -10.95 -19.65
C LYS A 262 6.37 -10.51 -21.12
N SER A 263 5.73 -11.23 -22.03
CA SER A 263 5.79 -10.98 -23.47
C SER A 263 4.75 -9.93 -23.88
N MET A 264 5.12 -9.01 -24.78
CA MET A 264 4.19 -8.01 -25.33
C MET A 264 3.10 -8.62 -26.23
N ASN A 265 3.26 -9.87 -26.66
CA ASN A 265 2.30 -10.51 -27.54
C ASN A 265 1.17 -11.15 -26.72
N THR A 266 0.02 -10.47 -26.71
CA THR A 266 -1.19 -11.01 -26.08
C THR A 266 -1.79 -12.06 -27.03
N PRO A 267 -1.87 -13.35 -26.64
CA PRO A 267 -2.45 -14.38 -27.50
C PRO A 267 -3.94 -14.09 -27.76
N GLN A 268 -4.36 -14.22 -29.02
CA GLN A 268 -5.75 -13.96 -29.41
C GLN A 268 -6.75 -14.95 -28.80
N GLU A 269 -6.26 -16.12 -28.39
CA GLU A 269 -7.04 -17.22 -27.80
C GLU A 269 -7.46 -16.96 -26.33
N GLY A 270 -6.87 -15.95 -25.68
CA GLY A 270 -7.22 -15.59 -24.31
C GLY A 270 -8.63 -14.99 -24.18
N ILE A 271 -9.31 -15.29 -23.07
CA ILE A 271 -10.62 -14.70 -22.74
C ILE A 271 -10.38 -13.31 -22.16
N PRO A 272 -11.12 -12.26 -22.56
CA PRO A 272 -11.00 -10.94 -21.92
C PRO A 272 -11.19 -11.02 -20.40
N LEU A 273 -10.42 -10.25 -19.62
CA LEU A 273 -10.47 -10.29 -18.16
C LEU A 273 -11.90 -10.13 -17.61
N LYS A 274 -12.66 -9.20 -18.19
CA LYS A 274 -14.07 -8.97 -17.84
C LYS A 274 -14.87 -10.28 -17.92
N ASP A 275 -14.79 -10.97 -19.05
CA ASP A 275 -15.55 -12.18 -19.31
C ASP A 275 -15.05 -13.35 -18.45
N PHE A 276 -13.76 -13.39 -18.15
CA PHE A 276 -13.17 -14.39 -17.27
C PHE A 276 -13.73 -14.30 -15.85
N ILE A 277 -13.75 -13.10 -15.26
CA ILE A 277 -14.31 -12.85 -13.93
C ILE A 277 -15.82 -13.17 -13.88
N PHE A 278 -16.57 -12.87 -14.94
CA PHE A 278 -18.01 -13.13 -14.97
C PHE A 278 -18.38 -14.59 -15.29
N LYS A 279 -17.55 -15.32 -16.05
CA LYS A 279 -17.74 -16.76 -16.29
C LYS A 279 -17.47 -17.60 -15.05
N GLU A 280 -16.56 -17.17 -14.18
CA GLU A 280 -16.23 -17.86 -12.92
C GLU A 280 -17.19 -17.55 -11.76
N LYS A 281 -18.36 -16.93 -11.97
CA LYS A 281 -19.41 -16.99 -10.95
C LYS A 281 -19.80 -18.48 -10.78
N PRO A 282 -19.53 -19.12 -9.63
CA PRO A 282 -20.04 -20.45 -9.41
C PRO A 282 -21.56 -20.37 -9.47
N ALA A 283 -22.18 -21.29 -10.20
CA ALA A 283 -23.57 -21.64 -9.96
C ALA A 283 -23.64 -22.00 -8.46
N LEU A 284 -24.21 -21.11 -7.65
CA LEU A 284 -24.47 -21.37 -6.25
C LEU A 284 -25.31 -22.66 -6.18
N PRO A 285 -24.98 -23.59 -5.27
CA PRO A 285 -25.82 -24.76 -5.02
C PRO A 285 -27.23 -24.37 -4.54
#